data_AF-A0AAV0GW02-F1
#
_entry.id   AF-A0AAV0GW02-F1
#
_cell.length_a   1.000
_cell.length_b   1.000
_cell.length_c   1.000
_cell.angle_alpha   90.00
_cell.angle_beta   90.00
_cell.angle_gamma   90.00
#
_symmetry.space_group_name_H-M   'P 1'
#
loop_
_entity.id
_entity.type
_entity.pdbx_description
1 polymer ?
#
loop_
_entity_poly.entity_id
_entity_poly.type
_entity_poly.pdbx_seq_one_letter_code
_entity_poly.pdbx_strand_id
1 'polypeptide(L)'
;MMEYIGATGSPIEFDAVPIQPGIDFHFILGFAIDADSSGTPLNGEFKPYWADTLSPESISSLKAQHGPSVKVMASLSGWSLGGKVLRWTRPNNQSFYHLDGVDVDYENFGRGKGDIESFAFCIGELIAQLKRENSISVASIAPFHTTVAPYAALFRRYGGLVDYVNYQFYTDKVRNPVAYLAAFRLRAGQFGKEKLLPSYEVSGRGIQGDGFFDALAARILNENLVSLY
;
A
#
# COMPACT_ATOMS: atom_id res chain seq x y z
N MET A 1 -10.98 -0.45 -4.99
CA MET A 1 -9.87 -1.08 -5.75
C MET A 1 -8.63 -0.23 -5.59
N MET A 2 -7.44 -0.82 -5.60
CA MET A 2 -6.17 -0.10 -5.47
C MET A 2 -5.20 -0.57 -6.55
N GLU A 3 -4.58 0.37 -7.26
CA GLU A 3 -3.65 0.10 -8.37
C GLU A 3 -2.36 0.91 -8.19
N TYR A 4 -1.21 0.24 -8.14
CA TYR A 4 0.09 0.91 -8.11
C TYR A 4 0.50 1.37 -9.51
N ILE A 5 1.06 2.58 -9.62
CA ILE A 5 1.46 3.17 -10.90
C ILE A 5 2.71 4.06 -10.74
N GLY A 6 3.55 4.12 -11.77
CA GLY A 6 4.64 5.11 -11.87
C GLY A 6 6.02 4.72 -11.32
N ALA A 7 6.17 3.58 -10.65
CA ALA A 7 7.41 3.20 -9.95
C ALA A 7 8.60 2.82 -10.85
N THR A 8 8.36 2.48 -12.12
CA THR A 8 9.41 1.95 -13.01
C THR A 8 10.25 3.04 -13.67
N GLY A 9 9.89 4.32 -13.50
CA GLY A 9 10.48 5.45 -14.21
C GLY A 9 10.15 5.49 -15.72
N SER A 10 9.41 4.50 -16.24
CA SER A 10 8.88 4.54 -17.59
C SER A 10 7.63 5.43 -17.64
N PRO A 11 7.46 6.25 -18.69
CA PRO A 11 6.24 7.06 -18.84
C PRO A 11 4.99 6.19 -18.83
N ILE A 12 3.98 6.61 -18.07
CA ILE A 12 2.66 5.99 -18.00
C ILE A 12 1.62 7.07 -17.70
N GLU A 13 0.43 6.94 -18.27
CA GLU A 13 -0.68 7.86 -18.06
C GLU A 13 -1.82 7.16 -17.31
N PHE A 14 -2.64 7.90 -16.57
CA PHE A 14 -3.79 7.32 -15.88
C PHE A 14 -4.79 6.65 -16.84
N ASP A 15 -4.95 7.18 -18.05
CA ASP A 15 -5.84 6.64 -19.10
C ASP A 15 -5.43 5.24 -19.60
N ALA A 16 -4.21 4.80 -19.30
CA ALA A 16 -3.77 3.44 -19.61
C ALA A 16 -4.42 2.38 -18.69
N VAL A 17 -5.03 2.80 -17.57
CA VAL A 17 -5.66 1.92 -16.59
C VAL A 17 -7.18 2.04 -16.72
N PRO A 18 -7.90 0.94 -17.00
CA PRO A 18 -9.35 0.98 -17.11
C PRO A 18 -10.01 1.21 -15.74
N ILE A 19 -10.84 2.25 -15.66
CA ILE A 19 -11.61 2.58 -14.46
C ILE A 19 -13.07 2.22 -14.69
N GLN A 20 -13.57 1.24 -13.94
CA GLN A 20 -14.97 0.85 -14.01
C GLN A 20 -15.84 1.88 -13.25
N PRO A 21 -16.97 2.34 -13.81
CA PRO A 21 -17.91 3.17 -13.08
C PRO A 21 -18.52 2.43 -11.87
N GLY A 22 -18.75 3.14 -10.77
CA GLY A 22 -19.44 2.59 -9.59
C GLY A 22 -18.55 1.86 -8.59
N ILE A 23 -17.22 1.90 -8.76
CA ILE A 23 -16.25 1.43 -7.76
C ILE A 23 -15.45 2.61 -7.21
N ASP A 24 -15.16 2.58 -5.90
CA ASP A 24 -14.12 3.45 -5.34
C ASP A 24 -12.76 2.95 -5.83
N PHE A 25 -12.06 3.78 -6.59
CA PHE A 25 -10.81 3.43 -7.26
C PHE A 25 -9.69 4.33 -6.75
N HIS A 26 -8.61 3.71 -6.26
CA HIS A 26 -7.47 4.46 -5.74
C HIS A 26 -6.23 4.13 -6.57
N PHE A 27 -5.66 5.13 -7.23
CA PHE A 27 -4.30 5.05 -7.74
C PHE A 27 -3.31 5.25 -6.60
N ILE A 28 -2.24 4.47 -6.59
CA ILE A 28 -1.14 4.59 -5.64
C ILE A 28 0.13 4.92 -6.43
N LEU A 29 0.57 6.18 -6.33
CA LEU A 29 1.79 6.67 -6.96
C LEU A 29 2.99 6.07 -6.23
N GLY A 30 3.75 5.23 -6.94
CA GLY A 30 5.01 4.67 -6.45
C GLY A 30 6.18 5.50 -6.99
N PHE A 31 6.99 6.19 -6.18
CA PHE A 31 6.95 6.30 -4.71
C PHE A 31 7.29 7.72 -4.25
N ALA A 32 6.83 8.10 -3.07
CA ALA A 32 7.36 9.21 -2.28
C ALA A 32 8.46 8.66 -1.36
N ILE A 33 9.71 9.14 -1.49
CA ILE A 33 10.87 8.55 -0.80
C ILE A 33 11.58 9.61 0.06
N ASP A 34 11.88 9.27 1.30
CA ASP A 34 12.62 10.11 2.26
C ASP A 34 14.12 9.78 2.28
N ALA A 35 14.72 9.62 1.10
CA ALA A 35 16.15 9.37 0.93
C ALA A 35 16.66 10.05 -0.34
N ASP A 36 17.93 10.45 -0.36
CA ASP A 36 18.58 10.93 -1.58
C ASP A 36 19.01 9.78 -2.51
N SER A 37 19.54 10.12 -3.69
CA SER A 37 19.99 9.14 -4.69
C SER A 37 21.13 8.23 -4.22
N SER A 38 21.81 8.56 -3.13
CA SER A 38 22.82 7.70 -2.49
C SER A 38 22.20 6.68 -1.51
N GLY A 39 20.90 6.80 -1.24
CA GLY A 39 20.17 6.06 -0.21
C GLY A 39 20.33 6.67 1.18
N THR A 40 20.84 7.90 1.29
CA THR A 40 21.00 8.58 2.57
C THR A 40 19.64 9.11 3.03
N PRO A 41 19.18 8.78 4.25
CA PRO A 41 17.91 9.26 4.76
C PRO A 41 17.82 10.78 4.81
N LEU A 42 16.68 11.31 4.39
CA LEU A 42 16.30 12.72 4.47
C LEU A 42 15.44 13.00 5.71
N ASN A 43 15.48 12.10 6.69
CA ASN A 43 14.83 12.25 7.99
C ASN A 43 13.35 12.62 7.90
N GLY A 44 12.59 11.98 7.00
CA GLY A 44 11.15 12.17 6.81
C GLY A 44 10.75 13.33 5.88
N GLU A 45 11.70 13.94 5.15
CA GLU A 45 11.40 14.79 4.00
C GLU A 45 11.20 13.91 2.76
N PHE A 46 9.95 13.61 2.43
CA PHE A 46 9.60 12.81 1.26
C PHE A 46 9.75 13.62 -0.03
N LYS A 47 10.19 12.96 -1.11
CA LYS A 47 10.27 13.51 -2.47
C LYS A 47 9.59 12.57 -3.48
N PRO A 48 8.95 13.09 -4.52
CA PRO A 48 8.34 12.25 -5.56
C PRO A 48 9.40 11.59 -6.45
N TYR A 49 9.26 10.29 -6.69
CA TYR A 49 10.10 9.49 -7.58
C TYR A 49 9.27 8.63 -8.56
N TRP A 50 7.96 8.89 -8.67
CA TRP A 50 7.11 8.29 -9.71
C TRP A 50 7.33 8.97 -11.07
N ALA A 51 6.81 8.35 -12.13
CA ALA A 51 6.89 8.87 -13.50
C ALA A 51 6.38 10.33 -13.62
N ASP A 52 7.17 11.19 -14.27
CA ASP A 52 6.89 12.63 -14.41
C ASP A 52 5.57 12.95 -15.14
N THR A 53 5.06 12.00 -15.94
CA THR A 53 3.74 12.10 -16.60
C THR A 53 2.59 12.13 -15.60
N LEU A 54 2.78 11.60 -14.39
CA LEU A 54 1.79 11.64 -13.30
C LEU A 54 1.90 12.96 -12.51
N SER A 55 1.76 14.08 -13.23
CA SER A 55 1.88 15.45 -12.71
C SER A 55 0.62 15.90 -11.93
N PRO A 56 0.71 17.00 -11.14
CA PRO A 56 -0.47 17.60 -10.51
C PRO A 56 -1.62 17.91 -11.48
N GLU A 57 -1.30 18.35 -12.70
CA GLU A 57 -2.28 18.64 -13.76
C GLU A 57 -2.96 17.37 -14.26
N SER A 58 -2.21 16.27 -14.45
CA SER A 58 -2.77 14.97 -14.83
C SER A 58 -3.70 14.42 -13.75
N ILE A 59 -3.33 14.56 -12.47
CA ILE A 59 -4.15 14.16 -11.32
C ILE A 59 -5.44 14.98 -11.26
N SER A 60 -5.35 16.30 -11.48
CA SER A 60 -6.51 17.18 -11.54
C SER A 60 -7.46 16.79 -12.68
N SER A 61 -6.91 16.51 -13.86
CA SER A 61 -7.68 16.10 -15.04
C SER A 61 -8.39 14.77 -14.82
N LEU A 62 -7.69 13.77 -14.27
CA LEU A 62 -8.26 12.48 -13.88
C LEU A 62 -9.45 12.66 -12.93
N LYS A 63 -9.29 13.46 -11.88
CA LYS A 63 -10.35 13.72 -10.90
C LYS A 63 -11.53 14.48 -11.49
N ALA A 64 -11.28 15.44 -12.39
CA ALA A 64 -12.33 16.15 -13.10
C ALA A 64 -13.16 15.21 -13.98
N GLN A 65 -12.51 14.21 -14.59
CA GLN A 65 -13.16 13.23 -15.47
C GLN A 65 -13.96 12.18 -14.70
N HIS A 66 -13.45 11.69 -13.57
CA HIS A 66 -14.05 10.55 -12.86
C HIS A 66 -14.76 10.91 -11.53
N GLY A 67 -14.61 12.14 -11.06
CA GLY A 67 -15.25 12.61 -9.83
C GLY A 67 -14.64 12.01 -8.54
N PRO A 68 -15.36 12.08 -7.42
CA PRO A 68 -14.82 11.82 -6.08
C PRO A 68 -14.58 10.34 -5.77
N SER A 69 -15.09 9.41 -6.58
CA SER A 69 -14.84 7.97 -6.43
C SER A 69 -13.42 7.58 -6.84
N VAL A 70 -12.71 8.45 -7.57
CA VAL A 70 -11.29 8.26 -7.90
C VAL A 70 -10.42 9.08 -6.96
N LYS A 71 -9.51 8.40 -6.26
CA LYS A 71 -8.50 9.02 -5.40
C LYS A 71 -7.10 8.70 -5.88
N VAL A 72 -6.17 9.60 -5.60
CA VAL A 72 -4.75 9.43 -5.88
C VAL A 72 -4.00 9.54 -4.56
N MET A 73 -3.30 8.47 -4.22
CA MET A 73 -2.50 8.30 -3.01
C MET A 73 -1.02 8.25 -3.39
N ALA A 74 -0.11 8.54 -2.47
CA ALA A 74 1.31 8.24 -2.65
C ALA A 74 1.77 7.13 -1.71
N SER A 75 2.50 6.17 -2.27
CA SER A 75 3.16 5.12 -1.49
C SER A 75 4.49 5.61 -0.95
N LEU A 76 4.73 5.41 0.34
CA LEU A 76 5.91 5.83 1.06
C LEU A 76 7.01 4.76 0.96
N SER A 77 8.18 5.17 0.48
CA SER A 77 9.42 4.39 0.39
C SER A 77 9.48 3.36 -0.75
N GLY A 78 9.06 2.11 -0.50
CA GLY A 78 9.33 0.96 -1.37
C GLY A 78 10.67 0.25 -1.07
N TRP A 79 11.09 -0.62 -2.00
CA TRP A 79 12.32 -1.44 -1.84
C TRP A 79 13.63 -0.66 -1.97
N SER A 80 13.73 0.18 -3.02
CA SER A 80 15.00 0.77 -3.45
C SER A 80 14.82 2.06 -4.24
N LEU A 81 15.81 2.95 -4.14
CA LEU A 81 15.99 4.08 -5.06
C LEU A 81 17.22 3.82 -5.94
N GLY A 82 16.98 3.61 -7.24
CA GLY A 82 18.01 3.10 -8.14
C GLY A 82 18.58 1.76 -7.63
N GLY A 83 19.90 1.65 -7.55
CA GLY A 83 20.57 0.45 -7.01
C GLY A 83 20.68 0.40 -5.48
N LYS A 84 20.08 1.33 -4.74
CA LYS A 84 20.25 1.47 -3.29
C LYS A 84 19.00 0.95 -2.57
N VAL A 85 19.17 -0.10 -1.79
CA VAL A 85 18.11 -0.62 -0.92
C VAL A 85 17.83 0.41 0.18
N LEU A 86 16.57 0.83 0.27
CA LEU A 86 16.12 1.76 1.29
C LEU A 86 15.87 0.99 2.58
N ARG A 87 16.23 1.57 3.72
CA ARG A 87 16.01 0.95 5.03
C ARG A 87 15.32 1.93 5.95
N TRP A 88 14.37 1.44 6.74
CA TRP A 88 13.73 2.23 7.77
C TRP A 88 14.77 2.88 8.68
N THR A 89 14.63 4.19 8.84
CA THR A 89 15.33 5.00 9.83
C THR A 89 14.33 5.91 10.52
N ARG A 90 14.49 6.10 11.82
CA ARG A 90 13.60 6.99 12.58
C ARG A 90 13.75 8.43 12.06
N PRO A 91 12.67 9.05 11.56
CA PRO A 91 12.72 10.45 11.11
C PRO A 91 12.74 11.40 12.31
N ASN A 92 13.33 12.59 12.11
CA ASN A 92 13.32 13.68 13.09
C ASN A 92 12.18 14.67 12.83
N ASN A 93 11.81 14.86 11.56
CA ASN A 93 10.69 15.67 11.11
C ASN A 93 9.87 14.84 10.10
N GLN A 94 8.60 15.16 9.90
CA GLN A 94 7.82 14.51 8.85
C GLN A 94 7.08 15.59 8.08
N SER A 95 7.40 15.74 6.80
CA SER A 95 6.70 16.63 5.89
C SER A 95 6.19 15.81 4.70
N PHE A 96 4.97 16.12 4.27
CA PHE A 96 4.30 15.35 3.22
C PHE A 96 3.55 16.25 2.25
N TYR A 97 3.41 15.80 1.01
CA TYR A 97 2.69 16.52 -0.04
C TYR A 97 1.18 16.25 0.04
N HIS A 98 0.39 17.21 -0.44
CA HIS A 98 -1.07 17.10 -0.42
C HIS A 98 -1.58 16.16 -1.53
N LEU A 99 -2.00 14.96 -1.15
CA LEU A 99 -2.70 13.96 -1.97
C LEU A 99 -3.91 13.41 -1.19
N ASP A 100 -4.77 12.59 -1.81
CA ASP A 100 -5.99 12.11 -1.12
C ASP A 100 -5.70 11.07 -0.02
N GLY A 101 -4.50 10.50 -0.04
CA GLY A 101 -4.10 9.43 0.86
C GLY A 101 -2.62 9.08 0.82
N VAL A 102 -2.23 8.26 1.79
CA VAL A 102 -0.91 7.63 1.87
C VAL A 102 -1.03 6.12 1.89
N ASP A 103 -0.08 5.46 1.26
CA ASP A 103 0.15 4.03 1.40
C ASP A 103 1.54 3.81 2.02
N VAL A 104 1.67 2.99 3.06
CA VAL A 104 2.96 2.78 3.73
C VAL A 104 3.60 1.49 3.23
N ASP A 105 4.73 1.61 2.52
CA ASP A 105 5.42 0.48 1.88
C ASP A 105 6.93 0.46 2.17
N TYR A 106 7.31 0.67 3.44
CA TYR A 106 8.68 0.35 3.88
C TYR A 106 8.89 -1.17 3.89
N GLU A 107 9.94 -1.62 3.20
CA GLU A 107 10.17 -3.06 2.98
C GLU A 107 11.39 -3.64 3.70
N ASN A 108 12.27 -2.79 4.22
CA ASN A 108 13.49 -3.22 4.88
C ASN A 108 13.66 -2.51 6.23
N PHE A 109 13.82 -3.33 7.26
CA PHE A 109 13.92 -2.90 8.65
C PHE A 109 15.21 -3.42 9.26
N GLY A 110 15.73 -2.72 10.25
CA GLY A 110 16.75 -3.33 11.10
C GLY A 110 16.17 -4.46 11.95
N ARG A 111 17.07 -5.23 12.57
CA ARG A 111 16.73 -6.47 13.27
C ARG A 111 16.30 -6.24 14.73
N GLY A 112 16.36 -5.00 15.21
CA GLY A 112 16.11 -4.66 16.60
C GLY A 112 14.64 -4.39 16.90
N LYS A 113 14.19 -4.74 18.10
CA LYS A 113 12.86 -4.35 18.61
C LYS A 113 12.65 -2.83 18.56
N GLY A 114 13.72 -2.04 18.77
CA GLY A 114 13.66 -0.58 18.67
C GLY A 114 13.23 -0.07 17.28
N ASP A 115 13.63 -0.76 16.20
CA ASP A 115 13.26 -0.35 14.84
C ASP A 115 11.78 -0.63 14.58
N ILE A 116 11.28 -1.78 15.04
CA ILE A 116 9.85 -2.15 14.96
C ILE A 116 8.97 -1.13 15.70
N GLU A 117 9.33 -0.80 16.95
CA GLU A 117 8.54 0.12 17.77
C GLU A 117 8.63 1.56 17.26
N SER A 118 9.80 1.99 16.79
CA SER A 118 9.97 3.33 16.21
C SER A 118 9.21 3.48 14.91
N PHE A 119 9.20 2.45 14.04
CA PHE A 119 8.36 2.42 12.85
C PHE A 119 6.88 2.56 13.19
N ALA A 120 6.38 1.70 14.06
CA ALA A 120 4.97 1.70 14.45
C ALA A 120 4.55 3.06 15.02
N PHE A 121 5.38 3.67 15.87
CA PHE A 121 5.12 4.99 16.43
C PHE A 121 5.19 6.10 15.36
N CYS A 122 6.30 6.23 14.66
CA CYS A 122 6.51 7.34 13.73
C CYS A 122 5.53 7.35 12.56
N ILE A 123 5.21 6.19 11.99
CA ILE A 123 4.21 6.10 10.92
C ILE A 123 2.79 6.29 11.47
N GLY A 124 2.49 5.75 12.65
CA GLY A 124 1.20 5.93 13.29
C GLY A 124 0.88 7.40 13.57
N GLU A 125 1.84 8.13 14.12
CA GLU A 125 1.71 9.58 14.37
C GLU A 125 1.62 10.37 13.06
N LEU A 126 2.37 10.00 12.02
CA LEU A 126 2.24 10.61 10.69
C LEU A 126 0.82 10.52 10.16
N ILE A 127 0.25 9.30 10.13
CA ILE A 127 -1.12 9.08 9.64
C ILE A 127 -2.12 9.85 10.52
N ALA A 128 -1.94 9.82 11.84
CA ALA A 128 -2.80 10.53 12.78
C ALA A 128 -2.79 12.04 12.53
N GLN A 129 -1.60 12.62 12.29
CA GLN A 129 -1.44 14.02 11.96
C GLN A 129 -2.11 14.37 10.64
N LEU A 130 -1.80 13.64 9.56
CA LEU A 130 -2.35 13.91 8.23
C LEU A 130 -3.88 13.83 8.21
N LYS A 131 -4.48 12.84 8.91
CA LYS A 131 -5.95 12.76 9.03
C LYS A 131 -6.54 13.88 9.88
N ARG A 132 -5.90 14.24 11.00
CA ARG A 132 -6.35 15.34 11.88
C ARG A 132 -6.31 16.70 11.19
N GLU A 133 -5.34 16.91 10.30
CA GLU A 133 -5.22 18.12 9.48
C GLU A 133 -6.13 18.10 8.25
N ASN A 134 -6.88 17.01 8.01
CA ASN A 134 -7.64 16.76 6.79
C ASN A 134 -6.78 16.79 5.50
N SER A 135 -5.47 16.58 5.64
CA SER A 135 -4.53 16.50 4.51
C SER A 135 -4.71 15.22 3.71
N ILE A 136 -5.24 14.16 4.33
CA ILE A 136 -5.59 12.90 3.67
C ILE A 136 -6.96 12.40 4.15
N SER A 137 -7.62 11.62 3.30
CA SER A 137 -8.85 10.89 3.65
C SER A 137 -8.61 9.38 3.80
N VAL A 138 -7.63 8.82 3.08
CA VAL A 138 -7.34 7.38 3.05
C VAL A 138 -5.91 7.10 3.51
N ALA A 139 -5.72 6.06 4.32
CA ALA A 139 -4.43 5.51 4.66
C ALA A 139 -4.44 3.98 4.45
N SER A 140 -3.41 3.46 3.78
CA SER A 140 -3.17 2.02 3.65
C SER A 140 -1.77 1.64 4.11
N ILE A 141 -1.57 0.34 4.36
CA ILE A 141 -0.28 -0.25 4.66
C ILE A 141 -0.06 -1.46 3.76
N ALA A 142 1.18 -1.71 3.32
CA ALA A 142 1.53 -2.75 2.35
C ALA A 142 2.50 -3.81 2.92
N PRO A 143 2.13 -4.53 4.01
CA PRO A 143 2.97 -5.59 4.55
C PRO A 143 3.17 -6.75 3.57
N PHE A 144 4.28 -7.46 3.74
CA PHE A 144 4.56 -8.72 3.07
C PHE A 144 5.32 -9.67 4.00
N HIS A 145 5.59 -10.90 3.58
CA HIS A 145 6.10 -12.00 4.41
C HIS A 145 7.06 -11.58 5.54
N THR A 146 8.15 -10.90 5.19
CA THR A 146 9.23 -10.54 6.13
C THR A 146 8.96 -9.25 6.91
N THR A 147 7.96 -8.46 6.53
CA THR A 147 7.63 -7.18 7.16
C THR A 147 6.40 -7.27 8.06
N VAL A 148 5.80 -8.45 8.22
CA VAL A 148 4.63 -8.65 9.08
C VAL A 148 4.83 -8.10 10.49
N ALA A 149 6.01 -8.30 11.10
CA ALA A 149 6.26 -7.86 12.48
C ALA A 149 6.13 -6.33 12.68
N PRO A 150 6.85 -5.47 11.94
CA PRO A 150 6.69 -4.02 12.05
C PRO A 150 5.28 -3.53 11.71
N TYR A 151 4.67 -4.04 10.64
CA TYR A 151 3.31 -3.63 10.27
C TYR A 151 2.23 -4.12 11.24
N ALA A 152 2.38 -5.31 11.83
CA ALA A 152 1.46 -5.77 12.87
C ALA A 152 1.58 -4.92 14.14
N ALA A 153 2.79 -4.42 14.47
CA ALA A 153 2.97 -3.48 15.58
C ALA A 153 2.27 -2.15 15.30
N LEU A 154 2.45 -1.59 14.10
CA LEU A 154 1.72 -0.41 13.63
C LEU A 154 0.20 -0.63 13.70
N PHE A 155 -0.30 -1.71 13.11
CA PHE A 155 -1.72 -1.99 13.01
C PHE A 155 -2.38 -2.24 14.38
N ARG A 156 -1.71 -2.92 15.32
CA ARG A 156 -2.24 -3.08 16.68
C ARG A 156 -2.45 -1.75 17.40
N ARG A 157 -1.57 -0.77 17.19
CA ARG A 157 -1.59 0.51 17.92
C ARG A 157 -2.40 1.59 17.19
N TYR A 158 -2.36 1.59 15.86
CA TYR A 158 -2.92 2.64 15.01
C TYR A 158 -3.91 2.10 13.96
N GLY A 159 -4.32 0.84 14.04
CA GLY A 159 -5.20 0.20 13.06
C GLY A 159 -6.56 0.86 12.91
N GLY A 160 -7.01 1.68 13.87
CA GLY A 160 -8.19 2.54 13.74
C GLY A 160 -8.03 3.64 12.67
N LEU A 161 -6.79 4.04 12.35
CA LEU A 161 -6.47 5.05 11.35
C LEU A 161 -6.16 4.47 9.97
N VAL A 162 -5.87 3.18 9.88
CA VAL A 162 -5.60 2.47 8.62
C VAL A 162 -6.94 2.05 8.01
N ASP A 163 -7.23 2.46 6.78
CA ASP A 163 -8.47 2.10 6.10
C ASP A 163 -8.34 0.76 5.37
N TYR A 164 -7.19 0.51 4.76
CA TYR A 164 -6.92 -0.70 3.97
C TYR A 164 -5.56 -1.32 4.28
N VAL A 165 -5.47 -2.64 4.15
CA VAL A 165 -4.24 -3.40 4.24
C VAL A 165 -3.99 -4.09 2.91
N ASN A 166 -3.02 -3.56 2.18
CA ASN A 166 -2.57 -4.03 0.86
C ASN A 166 -1.51 -5.11 1.03
N TYR A 167 -1.85 -6.20 1.73
CA TYR A 167 -0.89 -7.26 1.95
C TYR A 167 -0.39 -7.80 0.60
N GLN A 168 0.92 -7.83 0.38
CA GLN A 168 1.53 -8.19 -0.90
C GLN A 168 1.61 -9.72 -1.08
N PHE A 169 0.47 -10.39 -1.30
CA PHE A 169 0.39 -11.87 -1.36
C PHE A 169 1.25 -12.51 -2.46
N TYR A 170 1.55 -11.78 -3.54
CA TYR A 170 2.42 -12.25 -4.61
C TYR A 170 3.85 -12.54 -4.12
N THR A 171 4.30 -11.91 -3.03
CA THR A 171 5.62 -12.16 -2.42
C THR A 171 5.70 -13.50 -1.67
N ASP A 172 4.57 -14.06 -1.22
CA ASP A 172 4.51 -15.35 -0.54
C ASP A 172 4.74 -16.52 -1.52
N LYS A 173 4.76 -16.24 -2.85
CA LYS A 173 4.96 -17.22 -3.94
C LYS A 173 3.98 -18.40 -3.92
N VAL A 174 2.82 -18.20 -3.30
CA VAL A 174 1.72 -19.17 -3.30
C VAL A 174 1.04 -19.15 -4.65
N ARG A 175 0.89 -20.31 -5.31
CA ARG A 175 0.38 -20.43 -6.69
C ARG A 175 -0.95 -21.18 -6.84
N ASN A 176 -1.48 -21.76 -5.77
CA ASN A 176 -2.74 -22.50 -5.83
C ASN A 176 -3.84 -21.82 -4.99
N PRO A 177 -5.12 -21.92 -5.40
CA PRO A 177 -6.22 -21.21 -4.76
C PRO A 177 -6.40 -21.53 -3.27
N VAL A 178 -6.27 -22.81 -2.90
CA VAL A 178 -6.48 -23.29 -1.52
C VAL A 178 -5.44 -22.69 -0.57
N ALA A 179 -4.17 -22.73 -0.95
CA ALA A 179 -3.09 -22.14 -0.16
C ALA A 179 -3.18 -20.61 -0.13
N TYR A 180 -3.65 -19.97 -1.21
CA TYR A 180 -3.87 -18.52 -1.23
C TYR A 180 -4.92 -18.14 -0.19
N LEU A 181 -6.04 -18.87 -0.12
CA LEU A 181 -7.07 -18.65 0.88
C LEU A 181 -6.59 -18.91 2.31
N ALA A 182 -5.75 -19.92 2.52
CA ALA A 182 -5.12 -20.16 3.81
C ALA A 182 -4.23 -18.98 4.24
N ALA A 183 -3.40 -18.47 3.32
CA ALA A 183 -2.58 -17.29 3.56
C ALA A 183 -3.45 -16.04 3.84
N PHE A 184 -4.51 -15.83 3.06
CA PHE A 184 -5.44 -14.73 3.26
C PHE A 184 -6.08 -14.77 4.65
N ARG A 185 -6.60 -15.93 5.07
CA ARG A 185 -7.20 -16.12 6.41
C ARG A 185 -6.20 -15.86 7.54
N LEU A 186 -4.96 -16.32 7.37
CA LEU A 186 -3.88 -16.04 8.33
C LEU A 186 -3.66 -14.53 8.49
N ARG A 187 -3.54 -13.79 7.38
CA ARG A 187 -3.33 -12.34 7.41
C ARG A 187 -4.56 -11.58 7.89
N ALA A 188 -5.77 -12.07 7.59
CA ALA A 188 -7.02 -11.49 8.08
C ALA A 188 -7.09 -11.50 9.62
N GLY A 189 -6.56 -12.56 10.25
CA GLY A 189 -6.43 -12.63 11.71
C GLY A 189 -5.42 -11.64 12.30
N GLN A 190 -4.44 -11.18 11.51
CA GLN A 190 -3.41 -10.23 11.97
C GLN A 190 -3.76 -8.77 11.68
N PHE A 191 -4.47 -8.52 10.59
CA PHE A 191 -4.68 -7.19 10.01
C PHE A 191 -6.17 -6.81 9.87
N GLY A 192 -7.07 -7.63 10.42
CA GLY A 192 -8.51 -7.39 10.36
C GLY A 192 -9.11 -7.74 9.00
N LYS A 193 -10.04 -8.70 8.99
CA LYS A 193 -10.69 -9.20 7.77
C LYS A 193 -11.34 -8.12 6.89
N GLU A 194 -11.91 -7.08 7.51
CA GLU A 194 -12.65 -6.03 6.81
C GLU A 194 -11.73 -5.01 6.10
N LYS A 195 -10.44 -4.97 6.48
CA LYS A 195 -9.47 -4.01 5.93
C LYS A 195 -8.50 -4.67 4.96
N LEU A 196 -8.33 -5.98 5.06
CA LEU A 196 -7.40 -6.74 4.23
C LEU A 196 -7.92 -6.92 2.81
N LEU A 197 -7.18 -6.38 1.84
CA LEU A 197 -7.48 -6.54 0.42
C LEU A 197 -6.78 -7.79 -0.15
N PRO A 198 -7.46 -8.57 -1.02
CA PRO A 198 -6.76 -9.55 -1.84
C PRO A 198 -5.90 -8.83 -2.88
N SER A 199 -4.75 -9.40 -3.22
CA SER A 199 -3.81 -8.84 -4.20
C SER A 199 -3.10 -9.94 -4.98
N TYR A 200 -2.67 -9.62 -6.20
CA TYR A 200 -1.75 -10.41 -7.00
C TYR A 200 -0.90 -9.47 -7.87
N GLU A 201 0.26 -9.95 -8.34
CA GLU A 201 1.13 -9.21 -9.25
C GLU A 201 0.81 -9.65 -10.67
N VAL A 202 0.57 -8.72 -11.59
CA VAL A 202 0.26 -9.04 -12.99
C VAL A 202 1.51 -9.57 -13.69
N SER A 203 1.41 -10.76 -14.30
CA SER A 203 2.52 -11.41 -15.03
C SER A 203 3.78 -11.62 -14.17
N GLY A 204 3.59 -11.86 -12.88
CA GLY A 204 4.68 -11.90 -11.90
C GLY A 204 4.66 -13.12 -10.98
N ARG A 205 4.91 -12.84 -9.71
CA ARG A 205 5.04 -13.84 -8.64
C ARG A 205 3.67 -14.24 -8.09
N GLY A 206 3.64 -15.39 -7.43
CA GLY A 206 2.43 -15.91 -6.79
C GLY A 206 1.38 -16.41 -7.79
N ILE A 207 0.13 -16.44 -7.34
CA ILE A 207 -1.04 -16.90 -8.08
C ILE A 207 -1.39 -15.91 -9.19
N GLN A 208 -1.93 -16.41 -10.30
CA GLN A 208 -2.17 -15.62 -11.50
C GLN A 208 -3.53 -15.98 -12.11
N GLY A 209 -4.13 -15.02 -12.84
CA GLY A 209 -5.31 -15.23 -13.68
C GLY A 209 -6.45 -15.96 -12.98
N ASP A 210 -7.02 -16.95 -13.66
CA ASP A 210 -8.19 -17.71 -13.20
C ASP A 210 -8.00 -18.32 -11.80
N GLY A 211 -6.79 -18.78 -11.45
CA GLY A 211 -6.54 -19.33 -10.12
C GLY A 211 -6.74 -18.31 -9.00
N PHE A 212 -6.43 -17.04 -9.24
CA PHE A 212 -6.70 -15.97 -8.27
C PHE A 212 -8.22 -15.76 -8.13
N PHE A 213 -8.94 -15.70 -9.23
CA PHE A 213 -10.40 -15.52 -9.22
C PHE A 213 -11.14 -16.72 -8.61
N ASP A 214 -10.67 -17.94 -8.83
CA ASP A 214 -11.17 -19.15 -8.18
C ASP A 214 -11.02 -19.07 -6.66
N ALA A 215 -9.89 -18.55 -6.18
CA ALA A 215 -9.70 -18.32 -4.75
C ALA A 215 -10.74 -17.34 -4.21
N LEU A 216 -10.94 -16.20 -4.90
CA LEU A 216 -11.92 -15.20 -4.48
C LEU A 216 -13.37 -15.74 -4.50
N ALA A 217 -13.73 -16.48 -5.54
CA ALA A 217 -15.06 -17.11 -5.64
C ALA A 217 -15.29 -18.08 -4.48
N ALA A 218 -14.31 -18.95 -4.19
CA ALA A 218 -14.40 -19.87 -3.06
C ALA A 218 -14.46 -19.15 -1.70
N ARG A 219 -13.83 -17.98 -1.56
CA ARG A 219 -13.98 -17.15 -0.35
C ARG A 219 -15.41 -16.66 -0.18
N ILE A 220 -16.00 -16.07 -1.21
CA ILE A 220 -17.36 -15.50 -1.17
C ILE A 220 -18.39 -16.59 -0.83
N LEU A 221 -18.26 -17.76 -1.45
CA LEU A 221 -19.12 -18.91 -1.16
C LEU A 221 -19.02 -19.34 0.32
N ASN A 222 -17.80 -19.38 0.87
CA ASN A 222 -17.59 -19.74 2.27
C ASN A 222 -18.12 -18.68 3.25
N GLU A 223 -18.00 -17.39 2.94
CA GLU A 223 -18.54 -16.31 3.79
C GLU A 223 -20.08 -16.34 3.81
N ASN A 224 -20.72 -16.61 2.68
CA ASN A 224 -22.17 -16.74 2.57
C ASN A 224 -22.72 -17.99 3.30
N LEU A 225 -21.94 -19.06 3.40
CA LEU A 225 -22.34 -20.25 4.16
C LEU A 225 -22.30 -20.01 5.67
N VAL A 226 -21.41 -19.14 6.15
CA VAL A 226 -21.28 -18.82 7.59
C VAL A 226 -22.31 -17.77 8.03
N SER A 227 -22.81 -16.92 7.13
CA SER A 227 -23.84 -15.91 7.44
C SER A 227 -25.29 -16.44 7.44
N LEU A 228 -25.49 -17.71 7.06
CA LEU A 228 -26.79 -18.39 7.03
C LEU A 228 -27.09 -19.24 8.29
N TYR A 229 -26.22 -19.19 9.30
CA TYR A 229 -26.38 -19.84 10.61
C TYR A 229 -26.19 -18.81 11.73
#